data_AF-A0A382F8A0-F1
#
_entry.id   AF-A0A382F8A0-F1
#
_cell.length_a   1.000
_cell.length_b   1.000
_cell.length_c   1.000
_cell.angle_alpha   90.00
_cell.angle_beta   90.00
_cell.angle_gamma   90.00
#
_symmetry.space_group_name_H-M   'P 1'
#
loop_
_entity.id
_entity.type
_entity.pdbx_description
1 polymer ?
#
loop_
_entity_poly.entity_id
_entity_poly.type
_entity_poly.pdbx_seq_one_letter_code
_entity_poly.pdbx_strand_id
1 'polypeptide(L)'
;MSGFGKTNSAEKPPDPLVEAMKAHGGNLDKAVKAISRRVETNVKGKTTLLFINFAVNVGDEGFELIGDLEFLEYLDATDSPVTSLGLKPI
;
A
#
# COMPACT_ATOMS: atom_id res chain seq x y z
N MET A 1 9.48 -35.87 -26.78
CA MET A 1 9.38 -35.34 -25.41
C MET A 1 9.15 -33.84 -25.51
N SER A 2 7.96 -33.41 -25.09
CA SER A 2 7.43 -32.06 -25.25
C SER A 2 8.23 -31.04 -24.45
N GLY A 3 8.62 -29.94 -25.12
CA GLY A 3 9.23 -28.78 -24.48
C GLY A 3 8.27 -28.14 -23.48
N PHE A 4 8.69 -28.04 -22.23
CA PHE A 4 8.04 -27.17 -21.27
C PHE A 4 8.26 -25.73 -21.72
N GLY A 5 7.19 -25.09 -22.17
CA GLY A 5 7.18 -23.67 -22.51
C GLY A 5 7.62 -22.85 -21.30
N LYS A 6 8.55 -21.92 -21.55
CA LYS A 6 8.87 -20.85 -20.61
C LYS A 6 7.56 -20.17 -20.24
N THR A 7 7.13 -20.24 -18.99
CA THR A 7 6.05 -19.41 -18.49
C THR A 7 6.48 -17.96 -18.67
N ASN A 8 5.79 -17.22 -19.53
CA ASN A 8 5.86 -15.76 -19.53
C ASN A 8 5.36 -15.32 -18.16
N SER A 9 6.26 -15.10 -17.21
CA SER A 9 5.95 -14.47 -15.94
C SER A 9 5.59 -13.03 -16.28
N ALA A 10 4.30 -12.75 -16.44
CA ALA A 10 3.82 -11.37 -16.51
C ALA A 10 4.35 -10.66 -15.27
N GLU A 11 5.03 -9.54 -15.49
CA GLU A 11 5.58 -8.71 -14.41
C GLU A 11 4.44 -8.38 -13.45
N LYS A 12 4.66 -8.62 -12.14
CA LYS A 12 3.64 -8.35 -11.12
C LYS A 12 3.27 -6.87 -11.24
N PRO A 13 1.98 -6.51 -11.28
CA PRO A 13 1.60 -5.11 -11.26
C PRO A 13 2.20 -4.43 -10.02
N PRO A 14 2.63 -3.17 -10.14
CA PRO A 14 3.19 -2.42 -9.02
C PRO A 14 2.18 -2.31 -7.87
N ASP A 15 2.70 -2.17 -6.65
CA ASP A 15 1.85 -1.96 -5.48
C ASP A 15 0.93 -0.73 -5.67
N PRO A 16 -0.37 -0.83 -5.34
CA PRO A 16 -1.30 0.27 -5.54
C PRO A 16 -0.88 1.59 -4.87
N LEU A 17 -0.24 1.54 -3.70
CA LEU A 17 0.22 2.76 -3.04
C LEU A 17 1.48 3.32 -3.71
N VAL A 18 2.35 2.46 -4.24
CA VAL A 18 3.50 2.89 -5.06
C VAL A 18 3.04 3.63 -6.31
N GLU A 19 2.00 3.12 -6.99
CA GLU A 19 1.39 3.81 -8.14
C GLU A 19 0.73 5.12 -7.74
N ALA A 20 -0.01 5.14 -6.62
CA ALA A 20 -0.63 6.35 -6.12
C ALA A 20 0.43 7.43 -5.76
N MET A 21 1.58 7.04 -5.20
CA MET A 21 2.69 7.95 -4.94
C MET A 21 3.20 8.60 -6.22
N LYS A 22 3.37 7.83 -7.31
CA LYS A 22 3.76 8.38 -8.61
C LYS A 22 2.72 9.37 -9.13
N ALA A 23 1.44 8.99 -9.10
CA ALA A 23 0.33 9.83 -9.56
C ALA A 23 0.17 11.13 -8.76
N HIS A 24 0.59 11.14 -7.50
CA HIS A 24 0.48 12.28 -6.60
C HIS A 24 1.82 13.00 -6.33
N GLY A 25 2.83 12.78 -7.17
CA GLY A 25 4.11 13.49 -7.11
C GLY A 25 4.87 13.26 -5.80
N GLY A 26 4.81 12.04 -5.26
CA GLY A 26 5.45 11.65 -4.00
C GLY A 26 4.76 12.14 -2.73
N ASN A 27 3.55 12.69 -2.83
CA ASN A 27 2.80 13.16 -1.67
C ASN A 27 2.01 12.01 -1.01
N LEU A 28 2.55 11.45 0.08
CA LEU A 28 1.96 10.31 0.78
C LEU A 28 0.56 10.60 1.33
N ASP A 29 0.33 11.75 1.97
CA ASP A 29 -0.99 12.15 2.49
C ASP A 29 -2.06 12.25 1.39
N LYS A 30 -1.68 12.50 0.13
CA LYS A 30 -2.58 12.44 -1.03
C LYS A 30 -2.71 11.03 -1.60
N ALA A 31 -1.61 10.29 -1.70
CA ALA A 31 -1.58 8.94 -2.24
C ALA A 31 -2.45 7.98 -1.43
N VAL A 32 -2.41 8.07 -0.09
CA VAL A 32 -3.24 7.22 0.78
C VAL A 32 -4.73 7.49 0.61
N LYS A 33 -5.13 8.71 0.22
CA LYS A 33 -6.54 9.02 -0.08
C LYS A 33 -7.04 8.24 -1.29
N ALA A 34 -6.20 8.01 -2.30
CA ALA A 34 -6.56 7.30 -3.52
C ALA A 34 -6.80 5.79 -3.30
N ILE A 35 -6.16 5.20 -2.29
CA ILE A 35 -6.33 3.77 -1.93
C ILE A 35 -7.33 3.55 -0.77
N SER A 36 -7.77 4.62 -0.13
CA SER A 36 -8.60 4.53 1.08
C SER A 36 -10.08 4.38 0.78
N ARG A 37 -10.80 3.64 1.64
CA ARG A 37 -12.26 3.73 1.76
C ARG A 37 -12.70 4.81 2.77
N ARG A 38 -11.83 5.11 3.74
CA ARG A 38 -11.99 6.19 4.72
C ARG A 38 -10.60 6.66 5.15
N VAL A 39 -10.46 7.96 5.29
CA VAL A 39 -9.23 8.59 5.76
C VAL A 39 -9.60 9.82 6.59
N GLU A 40 -8.92 10.02 7.70
CA GLU A 40 -9.05 11.24 8.50
C GLU A 40 -7.68 11.88 8.70
N THR A 41 -7.70 13.20 8.87
CA THR A 41 -6.50 13.99 9.10
C THR A 41 -6.69 14.88 10.30
N ASN A 42 -5.61 15.13 11.05
CA ASN A 42 -5.60 16.15 12.08
C ASN A 42 -5.64 17.58 11.49
N VAL A 43 -5.64 18.61 12.36
CA VAL A 43 -5.71 20.03 11.96
C VAL A 43 -4.52 20.50 11.10
N LYS A 44 -3.42 19.74 11.05
CA LYS A 44 -2.25 20.02 10.20
C LYS A 44 -2.31 19.25 8.87
N GLY A 45 -3.40 18.53 8.60
CA GLY A 45 -3.59 17.74 7.39
C GLY A 45 -2.81 16.41 7.39
N LYS A 46 -2.29 15.96 8.54
CA LYS A 46 -1.58 14.68 8.66
C LYS A 46 -2.56 13.55 8.89
N THR A 47 -2.37 12.45 8.17
CA THR A 47 -3.22 11.25 8.26
C THR A 47 -3.14 10.63 9.66
N THR A 48 -4.29 10.48 10.32
CA THR A 48 -4.41 9.85 11.66
C THR A 48 -5.22 8.56 11.63
N LEU A 49 -6.11 8.41 10.66
CA LEU A 49 -6.88 7.19 10.40
C LEU A 49 -6.77 6.83 8.92
N LEU A 50 -6.41 5.59 8.64
CA LEU A 50 -6.38 5.03 7.28
C LEU A 50 -7.13 3.71 7.26
N PHE A 51 -8.26 3.67 6.55
CA PHE A 51 -8.92 2.41 6.20
C PHE A 51 -8.70 2.15 4.71
N ILE A 52 -8.00 1.06 4.40
CA ILE A 52 -7.72 0.67 3.02
C ILE A 52 -9.02 0.14 2.38
N ASN A 53 -9.25 0.46 1.12
CA ASN A 53 -10.37 -0.11 0.37
C ASN A 53 -10.12 -1.61 0.13
N PHE A 54 -11.09 -2.46 0.46
CA PHE A 54 -10.98 -3.92 0.35
C PHE A 54 -10.67 -4.44 -1.08
N ALA A 55 -10.98 -3.65 -2.10
CA ALA A 55 -10.63 -3.98 -3.49
C ALA A 55 -9.18 -3.62 -3.87
N VAL A 56 -8.42 -3.01 -2.96
CA VAL A 56 -7.05 -2.54 -3.19
C VAL A 56 -6.07 -3.42 -2.44
N ASN A 57 -5.30 -4.19 -3.20
CA ASN A 57 -4.33 -5.15 -2.67
C ASN A 57 -2.99 -4.47 -2.35
N VAL A 58 -2.94 -3.68 -1.28
CA VAL A 58 -1.68 -3.08 -0.78
C VAL A 58 -0.83 -4.18 -0.11
N GLY A 59 0.36 -4.42 -0.64
CA GLY A 59 1.31 -5.43 -0.16
C GLY A 59 2.51 -4.83 0.57
N ASP A 60 3.56 -5.61 0.73
CA ASP A 60 4.74 -5.27 1.56
C ASP A 60 5.34 -3.88 1.25
N GLU A 61 5.54 -3.55 -0.03
CA GLU A 61 6.08 -2.25 -0.47
C GLU A 61 5.17 -1.07 -0.10
N GLY A 62 3.85 -1.24 -0.25
CA GLY A 62 2.89 -0.23 0.18
C GLY A 62 2.86 -0.06 1.71
N PHE A 63 2.96 -1.16 2.46
CA PHE A 63 3.01 -1.09 3.92
C PHE A 63 4.31 -0.45 4.45
N GLU A 64 5.43 -0.60 3.73
CA GLU A 64 6.65 0.14 4.02
C GLU A 64 6.41 1.65 3.94
N LEU A 65 5.73 2.13 2.88
CA LEU A 65 5.34 3.55 2.74
C LEU A 65 4.32 4.00 3.79
N ILE A 66 3.36 3.14 4.18
CA ILE A 66 2.42 3.45 5.27
C ILE A 66 3.18 3.65 6.59
N GLY A 67 4.31 2.98 6.77
CA GLY A 67 5.20 3.16 7.93
C GLY A 67 5.73 4.59 8.09
N ASP A 68 5.74 5.41 7.03
CA ASP A 68 6.17 6.81 7.07
C ASP A 68 5.05 7.77 7.55
N LEU A 69 3.83 7.27 7.80
CA LEU A 69 2.75 8.05 8.40
C LEU A 69 2.97 8.18 9.93
N GLU A 70 3.87 9.08 10.34
CA GLU A 70 4.26 9.30 11.75
C GLU A 70 3.11 9.64 12.71
N PHE A 71 1.95 10.07 12.19
CA PHE A 71 0.77 10.45 12.97
C PHE A 71 -0.37 9.43 12.87
N LEU A 72 -0.15 8.29 12.23
CA LEU A 72 -1.18 7.26 12.09
C LEU A 72 -1.47 6.62 13.45
N GLU A 73 -2.71 6.77 13.90
CA GLU A 73 -3.20 6.23 15.16
C GLU A 73 -4.02 4.95 14.93
N TYR A 74 -4.70 4.86 13.78
CA TYR A 74 -5.53 3.71 13.44
C TYR A 74 -5.34 3.30 11.98
N LEU A 75 -5.00 2.02 11.78
CA LEU A 75 -4.87 1.38 10.47
C LEU A 75 -5.85 0.21 10.37
N ASP A 76 -6.79 0.29 9.44
CA ASP A 76 -7.56 -0.87 8.98
C ASP A 76 -6.94 -1.39 7.67
N ALA A 77 -6.28 -2.53 7.81
CA ALA A 77 -5.56 -3.28 6.78
C ALA A 77 -6.23 -4.63 6.48
N THR A 78 -7.52 -4.78 6.77
CA THR A 78 -8.27 -6.03 6.55
C THR A 78 -8.05 -6.55 5.12
N ASP A 79 -7.74 -7.85 5.01
CA ASP A 79 -7.46 -8.56 3.75
C ASP A 79 -6.27 -8.02 2.91
N SER A 80 -5.37 -7.23 3.52
CA SER A 80 -4.16 -6.78 2.83
C SER A 80 -3.14 -7.92 2.69
N PRO A 81 -2.58 -8.17 1.49
CA PRO A 81 -1.63 -9.27 1.24
C PRO A 81 -0.20 -8.96 1.70
N VAL A 82 -0.03 -8.61 2.98
CA VAL A 82 1.28 -8.45 3.62
C VAL A 82 1.88 -9.82 3.92
N THR A 83 3.16 -10.00 3.64
CA THR A 83 3.90 -11.25 3.85
C THR A 83 5.01 -11.06 4.88
N SER A 84 5.81 -12.11 5.12
CA SER A 84 6.99 -12.00 5.98
C SER A 84 8.07 -11.06 5.43
N LEU A 85 8.01 -10.67 4.14
CA LEU A 85 8.96 -9.72 3.55
C LEU A 85 8.76 -8.29 4.08
N GLY A 86 7.52 -7.91 4.41
CA GLY A 86 7.20 -6.61 4.98
C GLY A 86 7.46 -6.49 6.50
N LEU A 87 7.89 -7.56 7.16
CA LEU A 87 8.12 -7.58 8.61
C LEU A 87 9.57 -7.24 8.96
N LYS A 88 9.77 -6.39 9.98
CA LYS A 88 11.08 -6.13 10.58
C LYS A 88 11.28 -7.05 11.80
N PRO A 89 12.49 -7.60 12.01
CA PRO A 89 12.81 -8.32 13.24
C PRO A 89 12.57 -7.45 14.48
N ILE A 90 12.05 -8.05 15.55
CA ILE A 90 11.83 -7.43 16.87
C ILE A 90 12.99 -7.67 17.82
#